data_AF-X1CB65-F1
#
_entry.id   AF-X1CB65-F1
#
_cell.length_a   1.000
_cell.length_b   1.000
_cell.length_c   1.000
_cell.angle_alpha   90.00
_cell.angle_beta   90.00
_cell.angle_gamma   90.00
#
_symmetry.space_group_name_H-M   'P 1'
#
loop_
_entity.id
_entity.type
_entity.pdbx_description
1 polymer ?
#
loop_
_entity_poly.entity_id
_entity_poly.type
_entity_poly.pdbx_seq_one_letter_code
_entity_poly.pdbx_strand_id
1 'polypeptide(L)' 'YFTPLEQVIQEFRHKYPNDSELINELYKDQIEIDKCKSNSVVISSFFVIMQKV' A
#
# COMPACT_ATOMS: atom_id res chain seq x y z
N TYR A 1 7.46 -6.04 -0.22
CA TYR A 1 8.00 -4.70 -0.53
C TYR A 1 7.29 -3.56 0.22
N PHE A 2 5.98 -3.61 0.46
CA PHE A 2 5.26 -2.50 1.12
C PHE A 2 5.22 -2.53 2.67
N THR A 3 5.63 -3.63 3.30
CA THR A 3 5.51 -3.84 4.76
C THR A 3 6.17 -2.75 5.62
N PRO A 4 7.38 -2.23 5.32
CA PRO A 4 7.98 -1.15 6.12
C PRO A 4 7.17 0.16 6.05
N LEU A 5 6.57 0.45 4.90
CA LEU A 5 5.78 1.67 4.72
C LEU A 5 4.46 1.61 5.50
N GLU A 6 3.83 0.44 5.55
CA GLU A 6 2.62 0.22 6.35
C GLU A 6 2.86 0.37 7.86
N GLN A 7 4.03 -0.07 8.35
CA GLN A 7 4.43 0.11 9.74
C GLN A 7 4.59 1.60 10.08
N VAL A 8 5.25 2.36 9.21
CA VAL A 8 5.41 3.81 9.38
C VAL A 8 4.05 4.50 9.39
N ILE A 9 3.14 4.16 8.47
CA ILE A 9 1.77 4.71 8.45
C ILE A 9 1.05 4.45 9.79
N GLN A 10 1.17 3.25 10.36
CA GLN A 10 0.58 2.94 11.66
C GLN A 10 1.21 3.74 12.81
N GLU A 11 2.54 3.89 12.82
CA GLU A 11 3.24 4.69 13.82
C GLU A 11 2.80 6.16 13.80
N PHE A 12 2.70 6.76 12.62
CA PHE A 12 2.26 8.15 12.48
C PHE A 12 0.80 8.34 12.90
N ARG A 13 -0.10 7.39 12.58
CA ARG A 13 -1.49 7.41 13.05
C ARG A 13 -1.59 7.34 14.58
N HIS A 14 -0.74 6.53 15.22
CA HIS A 14 -0.71 6.41 16.67
C HIS A 14 -0.12 7.66 17.34
N LYS A 15 0.92 8.25 16.75
CA LYS A 15 1.64 9.40 17.30
C LYS A 15 0.87 10.72 17.14
N TYR A 16 0.05 10.84 16.09
CA TYR A 16 -0.67 12.07 15.75
C TYR A 16 -2.17 11.79 15.44
N PRO A 17 -2.95 11.28 16.40
CA PRO A 17 -4.33 10.88 16.16
C PRO A 17 -5.30 12.05 15.93
N ASN A 18 -4.90 13.29 16.27
CA ASN A 18 -5.73 14.49 16.17
C ASN A 18 -5.37 15.38 14.97
N ASP A 19 -4.33 15.02 14.21
CA ASP A 19 -3.92 15.78 13.04
C ASP A 19 -4.67 15.26 11.81
N SER A 20 -5.80 15.91 11.51
CA SER A 20 -6.70 15.49 10.42
C SER A 20 -6.06 15.62 9.03
N GLU A 21 -5.13 16.56 8.85
CA GLU A 21 -4.44 16.75 7.57
C GLU A 21 -3.48 15.59 7.33
N LEU A 22 -2.65 15.27 8.34
CA LEU A 22 -1.74 14.14 8.30
C LEU A 22 -2.51 12.82 8.10
N ILE A 23 -3.62 12.60 8.81
CA ILE A 23 -4.42 11.38 8.67
C ILE A 23 -4.97 11.24 7.25
N ASN A 24 -5.38 12.34 6.62
CA ASN A 24 -5.90 12.31 5.26
C ASN A 24 -4.81 11.95 4.24
N GLU A 25 -3.59 12.48 4.39
CA GLU A 25 -2.47 12.09 3.54
C GLU A 25 -2.09 10.62 3.75
N LEU A 26 -1.99 10.16 5.00
CA LEU A 26 -1.74 8.74 5.33
C LEU A 26 -2.84 7.79 4.84
N TYR A 27 -4.05 8.29 4.60
CA TYR A 27 -5.12 7.52 3.99
C TYR A 27 -4.94 7.37 2.48
N LYS A 28 -4.52 8.44 1.79
CA LYS A 28 -4.18 8.38 0.35
C LYS A 28 -3.02 7.40 0.10
N ASP A 29 -1.99 7.45 0.93
CA ASP A 29 -0.84 6.53 0.84
C ASP A 29 -1.26 5.07 0.98
N GLN A 30 -2.14 4.76 1.95
CA GLN A 30 -2.66 3.41 2.14
C GLN A 30 -3.44 2.92 0.90
N ILE A 31 -4.27 3.79 0.29
CA ILE A 31 -5.00 3.46 -0.95
C ILE A 31 -4.04 3.14 -2.10
N GLU A 32 -2.96 3.90 -2.24
CA GLU A 32 -1.98 3.67 -3.30
C GLU A 32 -1.22 2.34 -3.10
N ILE A 33 -0.86 2.03 -1.85
CA ILE A 33 -0.26 0.73 -1.48
C ILE A 33 -1.23 -0.41 -1.83
N ASP A 34 -2.50 -0.28 -1.47
CA ASP A 34 -3.51 -1.32 -1.72
C ASP A 34 -3.73 -1.52 -3.22
N LYS A 35 -3.78 -0.42 -3.98
CA LYS A 35 -3.84 -0.46 -5.45
C LYS A 35 -2.61 -1.12 -6.06
N CYS A 36 -1.41 -0.82 -5.57
CA CYS A 36 -0.18 -1.44 -6.04
C CYS A 36 -0.12 -2.94 -5.71
N LYS A 37 -0.56 -3.35 -4.52
CA LYS A 37 -0.68 -4.76 -4.14
C LYS A 37 -1.69 -5.51 -5.02
N SER A 38 -2.86 -4.92 -5.23
CA SER A 38 -3.89 -5.45 -6.13
C SER A 38 -3.37 -5.60 -7.57
N ASN A 39 -2.77 -4.55 -8.13
CA ASN A 39 -2.20 -4.58 -9.48
C ASN A 39 -1.01 -5.54 -9.59
N SER A 40 -0.20 -5.71 -8.54
CA SER A 40 0.91 -6.66 -8.53
C SER A 40 0.42 -8.12 -8.66
N VAL A 41 -0.73 -8.47 -8.08
CA VAL A 41 -1.35 -9.79 -8.26
C VAL A 41 -1.77 -9.98 -9.73
N VAL A 42 -2.35 -8.95 -10.35
CA VAL A 42 -2.77 -8.99 -11.75
C VAL A 42 -1.55 -9.10 -12.70
N ILE A 43 -0.48 -8.33 -12.45
CA ILE A 43 0.73 -8.36 -13.28
C ILE A 43 1.50 -9.69 -13.11
N SER A 44 1.61 -10.22 -11.88
CA SER A 44 2.25 -11.52 -11.65
C SER A 44 1.50 -12.68 -12.31
N SER A 45 0.16 -12.64 -12.33
CA SER A 45 -0.64 -13.69 -12.97
C SER A 45 -0.49 -13.71 -14.49
N PHE A 46 -0.30 -12.56 -15.14
CA PHE A 46 0.07 -12.51 -16.56
C PHE A 46 1.47 -13.09 -16.83
N PHE A 47 2.45 -12.83 -15.97
CA PHE A 47 3.82 -13.38 -16.12
C PHE A 47 3.85 -14.91 -16.01
N VAL A 48 3.07 -15.52 -15.09
CA VAL A 48 2.99 -16.98 -14.94
C VAL A 48 2.36 -17.66 -16.16
N ILE A 49 1.39 -17.01 -16.80
CA ILE A 49 0.77 -17.55 -18.03
C ILE A 49 1.76 -17.50 -19.20
N MET A 50 2.50 -16.40 -19.38
CA MET A 50 3.53 -16.32 -20.45
C MET A 50 4.69 -17.32 -20.25
N GLN A 51 5.10 -17.60 -19.01
CA GLN A 51 6.16 -18.59 -18.73
C GLN A 51 5.77 -20.04 -19.03
N LYS A 52 4.48 -20.32 -19.17
CA LYS A 52 3.93 -21.66 -19.42
C LYS A 52 3.70 -21.96 -20.92
N VAL A 53 3.85 -20.95 -21.80
CA VAL A 53 3.73 -21.12 -23.27
C VAL A 53 5.06 -21.51 -23.88
#